data_AF-A0A2J6RB22-F1
#
_entry.id   AF-A0A2J6RB22-F1
#
_cell.length_a   1.000
_cell.length_b   1.000
_cell.length_c   1.000
_cell.angle_alpha   90.00
_cell.angle_beta   90.00
_cell.angle_gamma   90.00
#
_symmetry.space_group_name_H-M   'P 1'
#
loop_
_entity.id
_entity.type
_entity.pdbx_description
1 polymer ?
#
loop_
_entity_poly.entity_id
_entity_poly.type
_entity_poly.pdbx_seq_one_letter_code
_entity_poly.pdbx_strand_id
1 'polypeptide(L)'
;MSTDLNTYKFNHSMIRVKDPKESVKFYEHLGMKMIRKIEQPEAKFDLYFMGYDSPKALSHGNHFSDREGLIELTHNYGTENDPEYKVSTGNAEPYKGFGHTCISVDHIQAACQRIEDAGYKFQKKLTDGRMRSIAFVLDPDGYWVEVIGQNPVDKTEGITTTDVGTYKMNHTMIRVKDHEKSLKFYKDVFGMTLFRTSENADAKFNLYFLGYPGEKGISTASANGVNPTAEREGLLELTWNYGTEKDANFKYHNGNDQPQGFGHICVSVDDLDAACKRFEDLGVNWKKRLTDGRMKNVAFVLDPDNYWIEVIQNEKLKNRANW
;
A
#
# COMPACT_ATOMS: atom_id res chain seq x y z
N MET A 1 -20.76 -10.90 -18.83
CA MET A 1 -19.44 -10.72 -19.47
C MET A 1 -18.38 -11.19 -18.48
N SER A 2 -17.27 -11.76 -18.95
CA SER A 2 -16.12 -12.06 -18.08
C SER A 2 -15.38 -10.77 -17.74
N THR A 3 -14.83 -10.68 -16.54
CA THR A 3 -13.93 -9.59 -16.14
C THR A 3 -12.59 -9.67 -16.87
N ASP A 4 -11.99 -8.52 -17.23
CA ASP A 4 -10.65 -8.42 -17.81
C ASP A 4 -9.62 -8.02 -16.75
N LEU A 5 -8.78 -9.00 -16.36
CA LEU A 5 -7.76 -8.81 -15.34
C LEU A 5 -6.68 -7.78 -15.72
N ASN A 6 -6.51 -7.45 -17.01
CA ASN A 6 -5.53 -6.46 -17.45
C ASN A 6 -5.94 -5.02 -17.10
N THR A 7 -7.21 -4.82 -16.75
CA THR A 7 -7.76 -3.52 -16.36
C THR A 7 -7.72 -3.26 -14.86
N TYR A 8 -7.38 -4.29 -14.08
CA TYR A 8 -7.33 -4.18 -12.62
C TYR A 8 -6.20 -3.26 -12.20
N LYS A 9 -6.37 -2.61 -11.04
CA LYS A 9 -5.36 -1.72 -10.45
C LYS A 9 -5.24 -2.00 -8.96
N PHE A 10 -4.02 -2.00 -8.44
CA PHE A 10 -3.78 -1.93 -7.00
C PHE A 10 -4.09 -0.50 -6.56
N ASN A 11 -5.29 -0.28 -6.04
CA ASN A 11 -5.82 1.06 -5.88
C ASN A 11 -5.25 1.74 -4.64
N HIS A 12 -5.43 1.14 -3.46
CA HIS A 12 -5.09 1.78 -2.21
C HIS A 12 -4.73 0.79 -1.11
N SER A 13 -4.09 1.32 -0.07
CA SER A 13 -3.82 0.62 1.18
C SER A 13 -4.42 1.39 2.33
N MET A 14 -5.26 0.73 3.12
CA MET A 14 -5.98 1.32 4.23
C MET A 14 -5.22 1.15 5.54
N ILE A 15 -5.00 2.24 6.24
CA ILE A 15 -4.51 2.25 7.63
C ILE A 15 -5.47 3.05 8.52
N ARG A 16 -5.67 2.57 9.74
CA ARG A 16 -6.35 3.37 10.77
C ARG A 16 -5.39 4.40 11.32
N VAL A 17 -5.88 5.62 11.54
CA VAL A 17 -5.13 6.74 12.10
C VAL A 17 -5.83 7.31 13.33
N LYS A 18 -5.05 7.84 14.26
CA LYS A 18 -5.58 8.46 15.48
C LYS A 18 -6.22 9.81 15.20
N ASP A 19 -5.48 10.71 14.56
CA ASP A 19 -5.92 12.07 14.25
C ASP A 19 -5.71 12.34 12.75
N PRO A 20 -6.79 12.43 11.96
CA PRO A 20 -6.67 12.64 10.52
C PRO A 20 -6.04 13.99 10.18
N LYS A 21 -6.07 15.01 11.06
CA LYS A 21 -5.44 16.30 10.79
C LYS A 21 -3.91 16.17 10.74
N GLU A 22 -3.33 15.46 11.71
CA GLU A 22 -1.89 15.23 11.75
C GLU A 22 -1.46 14.29 10.63
N SER A 23 -2.21 13.22 10.37
CA SER A 23 -1.89 12.26 9.30
C SER A 23 -2.00 12.90 7.92
N VAL A 24 -3.08 13.65 7.61
CA VAL A 24 -3.21 14.38 6.34
C VAL A 24 -2.05 15.37 6.16
N LYS A 25 -1.72 16.17 7.17
CA LYS A 25 -0.59 17.11 7.13
C LYS A 25 0.74 16.42 6.85
N PHE A 26 0.98 15.25 7.44
CA PHE A 26 2.17 14.45 7.17
C PHE A 26 2.23 14.00 5.71
N TYR A 27 1.17 13.38 5.19
CA TYR A 27 1.16 12.91 3.80
C TYR A 27 1.19 14.04 2.78
N GLU A 28 0.58 15.20 3.07
CA GLU A 28 0.73 16.42 2.28
C GLU A 28 2.17 16.95 2.29
N HIS A 29 2.86 16.85 3.44
CA HIS A 29 4.29 17.18 3.49
C HIS A 29 5.12 16.25 2.59
N LEU A 30 4.73 14.97 2.45
CA LEU A 30 5.35 14.04 1.50
C LEU A 30 4.96 14.29 0.04
N GLY A 31 4.12 15.29 -0.26
CA GLY A 31 3.75 15.68 -1.62
C GLY A 31 2.42 15.11 -2.12
N MET A 32 1.71 14.36 -1.29
CA MET A 32 0.37 13.87 -1.63
C MET A 32 -0.67 14.98 -1.54
N LYS A 33 -1.83 14.76 -2.17
CA LYS A 33 -3.06 15.54 -1.97
C LYS A 33 -4.16 14.63 -1.46
N MET A 34 -5.13 15.21 -0.77
CA MET A 34 -6.40 14.54 -0.49
C MET A 34 -7.22 14.43 -1.77
N ILE A 35 -7.25 13.24 -2.35
CA ILE A 35 -7.98 12.94 -3.60
C ILE A 35 -9.48 12.84 -3.35
N ARG A 36 -9.85 12.27 -2.20
CA ARG A 36 -11.24 12.09 -1.81
C ARG A 36 -11.36 12.06 -0.29
N LYS A 37 -12.43 12.66 0.22
CA LYS A 37 -12.94 12.41 1.56
C LYS A 37 -14.30 11.72 1.45
N ILE A 38 -14.55 10.70 2.25
CA ILE A 38 -15.87 10.08 2.40
C ILE A 38 -16.24 10.15 3.88
N GLU A 39 -17.35 10.82 4.17
CA GLU A 39 -17.83 11.00 5.54
C GLU A 39 -18.88 9.93 5.87
N GLN A 40 -18.76 9.29 7.04
CA GLN A 40 -19.72 8.28 7.51
C GLN A 40 -20.20 8.61 8.93
N PRO A 41 -20.93 9.74 9.12
CA PRO A 41 -21.33 10.20 10.45
C PRO A 41 -22.21 9.19 11.19
N GLU A 42 -23.07 8.44 10.48
CA GLU A 42 -23.91 7.39 11.08
C GLU A 42 -23.08 6.22 11.59
N ALA A 43 -21.98 5.89 10.91
CA ALA A 43 -21.07 4.80 11.30
C ALA A 43 -19.89 5.27 12.17
N LYS A 44 -19.80 6.57 12.43
CA LYS A 44 -18.77 7.22 13.27
C LYS A 44 -17.33 7.02 12.79
N PHE A 45 -17.12 7.08 11.48
CA PHE A 45 -15.78 7.14 10.90
C PHE A 45 -15.76 8.00 9.65
N ASP A 46 -14.58 8.49 9.27
CA ASP A 46 -14.33 9.16 7.98
C ASP A 46 -13.16 8.48 7.27
N LEU A 47 -13.18 8.52 5.94
CA LEU A 47 -12.12 8.02 5.07
C LEU A 47 -11.46 9.17 4.31
N TYR A 48 -10.13 9.17 4.26
CA TYR A 48 -9.32 10.18 3.58
C TYR A 48 -8.36 9.49 2.61
N PHE A 49 -8.57 9.66 1.32
CA PHE A 49 -7.75 9.03 0.28
C PHE A 49 -6.64 9.99 -0.14
N MET A 50 -5.41 9.66 0.24
CA MET A 50 -4.20 10.44 -0.06
C MET A 50 -3.47 9.83 -1.26
N GLY A 51 -3.03 10.67 -2.19
CA GLY A 51 -2.26 10.22 -3.36
C GLY A 51 -1.56 11.35 -4.10
N TYR A 52 -0.66 11.01 -5.01
CA TYR A 52 0.06 12.01 -5.82
C TYR A 52 -0.80 12.49 -6.98
N ASP A 53 -0.99 13.81 -7.08
CA ASP A 53 -1.86 14.45 -8.08
C ASP A 53 -1.26 15.74 -8.65
N SER A 54 0.08 15.82 -8.66
CA SER A 54 0.77 16.87 -9.41
C SER A 54 0.54 16.68 -10.92
N PRO A 55 0.77 17.72 -11.76
CA PRO A 55 0.75 17.54 -13.22
C PRO A 55 1.75 16.50 -13.77
N LYS A 56 2.72 16.05 -12.95
CA LYS A 56 3.68 14.99 -13.30
C LYS A 56 3.27 13.61 -12.78
N ALA A 57 2.24 13.52 -11.94
CA ALA A 57 1.77 12.26 -11.37
C ALA A 57 1.11 11.39 -12.46
N LEU A 58 1.27 10.07 -12.35
CA LEU A 58 0.77 9.13 -13.38
C LEU A 58 -0.76 9.13 -13.46
N SER A 59 -1.42 9.37 -12.33
CA SER A 59 -2.88 9.38 -12.20
C SER A 59 -3.46 10.79 -12.04
N HIS A 60 -2.76 11.83 -12.53
CA HIS A 60 -3.19 13.22 -12.37
C HIS A 60 -4.62 13.45 -12.88
N GLY A 61 -5.49 13.97 -12.00
CA GLY A 61 -6.88 14.28 -12.34
C GLY A 61 -7.81 13.07 -12.47
N ASN A 62 -7.31 11.84 -12.29
CA ASN A 62 -8.14 10.65 -12.32
C ASN A 62 -9.02 10.55 -11.06
N HIS A 63 -10.22 9.99 -11.24
CA HIS A 63 -11.11 9.59 -10.14
C HIS A 63 -10.41 8.63 -9.18
N PHE A 64 -10.70 8.65 -7.87
CA PHE A 64 -9.96 7.86 -6.87
C PHE A 64 -9.92 6.35 -7.18
N SER A 65 -11.01 5.79 -7.73
CA SER A 65 -11.09 4.39 -8.14
C SER A 65 -10.32 4.06 -9.44
N ASP A 66 -9.81 5.06 -10.18
CA ASP A 66 -9.04 4.91 -11.42
C ASP A 66 -7.55 5.24 -11.23
N ARG A 67 -7.02 4.91 -10.05
CA ARG A 67 -5.63 5.22 -9.66
C ARG A 67 -4.93 3.98 -9.13
N GLU A 68 -3.61 4.04 -9.16
CA GLU A 68 -2.75 3.13 -8.41
C GLU A 68 -2.09 3.89 -7.27
N GLY A 69 -1.80 3.19 -6.16
CA GLY A 69 -1.00 3.75 -5.07
C GLY A 69 -1.65 4.93 -4.34
N LEU A 70 -2.79 4.71 -3.70
CA LEU A 70 -3.32 5.62 -2.69
C LEU A 70 -3.10 5.07 -1.28
N ILE A 71 -3.15 5.97 -0.30
CA ILE A 71 -3.26 5.61 1.12
C ILE A 71 -4.65 6.05 1.58
N GLU A 72 -5.45 5.10 2.04
CA GLU A 72 -6.73 5.38 2.68
C GLU A 72 -6.50 5.49 4.20
N LEU A 73 -6.71 6.69 4.75
CA LEU A 73 -6.69 6.91 6.19
C LEU A 73 -8.12 6.73 6.71
N THR A 74 -8.31 5.77 7.61
CA THR A 74 -9.57 5.60 8.33
C THR A 74 -9.46 6.19 9.72
N HIS A 75 -10.30 7.17 10.00
CA HIS A 75 -10.41 7.78 11.32
C HIS A 75 -11.72 7.38 11.97
N ASN A 76 -11.67 6.74 13.14
CA ASN A 76 -12.85 6.47 13.95
C ASN A 76 -13.06 7.64 14.92
N TYR A 77 -14.28 8.17 15.00
CA TYR A 77 -14.51 9.39 15.76
C TYR A 77 -14.18 9.23 17.24
N GLY A 78 -13.47 10.21 17.79
CA GLY A 78 -13.08 10.26 19.20
C GLY A 78 -11.66 9.77 19.47
N THR A 79 -11.03 9.01 18.55
CA THR A 79 -9.65 8.52 18.73
C THR A 79 -8.63 9.66 18.83
N GLU A 80 -8.90 10.77 18.16
CA GLU A 80 -8.08 11.99 18.18
C GLU A 80 -8.03 12.64 19.57
N ASN A 81 -9.06 12.41 20.38
CA ASN A 81 -9.18 12.96 21.74
C ASN A 81 -8.79 11.94 22.83
N ASP A 82 -8.50 10.69 22.46
CA ASP A 82 -8.13 9.63 23.40
C ASP A 82 -6.59 9.54 23.51
N PRO A 83 -5.99 9.94 24.65
CA PRO A 83 -4.54 9.87 24.83
C PRO A 83 -3.99 8.42 24.79
N GLU A 84 -4.82 7.44 25.15
CA GLU A 84 -4.43 6.04 25.24
C GLU A 84 -4.65 5.27 23.93
N TYR A 85 -5.41 5.83 22.98
CA TYR A 85 -5.60 5.21 21.68
C TYR A 85 -4.27 5.09 20.94
N LYS A 86 -3.97 3.86 20.51
CA LYS A 86 -2.80 3.47 19.72
C LYS A 86 -3.20 2.43 18.70
N VAL A 87 -2.64 2.54 17.51
CA VAL A 87 -2.77 1.53 16.46
C VAL A 87 -1.67 0.48 16.56
N SER A 88 -1.97 -0.72 16.08
CA SER A 88 -0.97 -1.76 15.83
C SER A 88 -0.34 -1.54 14.46
N THR A 89 0.91 -1.08 14.43
CA THR A 89 1.59 -0.75 13.18
C THR A 89 2.01 -1.98 12.36
N GLY A 90 1.86 -3.19 12.90
CA GLY A 90 2.29 -4.43 12.25
C GLY A 90 3.80 -4.72 12.34
N ASN A 91 4.58 -3.88 13.03
CA ASN A 91 6.05 -4.03 13.11
C ASN A 91 6.58 -4.50 14.48
N ALA A 92 5.73 -4.57 15.50
CA ALA A 92 6.11 -5.00 16.85
C ALA A 92 5.52 -6.38 17.19
N GLU A 93 6.26 -7.16 17.98
CA GLU A 93 5.71 -8.39 18.58
C GLU A 93 4.63 -8.06 19.62
N PRO A 94 3.60 -8.90 19.79
CA PRO A 94 3.32 -10.14 19.06
C PRO A 94 2.52 -9.93 17.75
N TYR A 95 2.33 -8.69 17.32
CA TYR A 95 1.36 -8.32 16.26
C TYR A 95 2.03 -8.00 14.92
N LYS A 96 3.07 -8.75 14.55
CA LYS A 96 3.72 -8.54 13.25
C LYS A 96 2.80 -8.90 12.10
N GLY A 97 2.79 -8.09 11.04
CA GLY A 97 2.01 -8.36 9.83
C GLY A 97 2.33 -7.33 8.75
N PHE A 98 1.52 -6.27 8.68
CA PHE A 98 1.80 -5.09 7.88
C PHE A 98 3.22 -4.56 8.13
N GLY A 99 3.97 -4.30 7.05
CA GLY A 99 5.33 -3.79 7.11
C GLY A 99 5.38 -2.28 7.01
N HIS A 100 5.06 -1.77 5.82
CA HIS A 100 5.21 -0.35 5.50
C HIS A 100 4.45 0.01 4.23
N THR A 101 4.17 1.29 4.07
CA THR A 101 3.99 1.87 2.73
C THR A 101 5.33 2.39 2.24
N CYS A 102 5.50 2.59 0.93
CA CYS A 102 6.73 3.15 0.37
C CYS A 102 6.43 4.29 -0.58
N ILE A 103 7.28 5.32 -0.51
CA ILE A 103 7.35 6.38 -1.51
C ILE A 103 8.68 6.31 -2.26
N SER A 104 8.64 6.51 -3.57
CA SER A 104 9.86 6.74 -4.36
C SER A 104 10.02 8.23 -4.65
N VAL A 105 11.25 8.72 -4.52
CA VAL A 105 11.59 10.15 -4.59
C VAL A 105 12.71 10.40 -5.59
N ASP A 106 12.76 11.58 -6.21
CA ASP A 106 13.78 11.94 -7.20
C ASP A 106 15.20 11.93 -6.61
N HIS A 107 15.41 12.59 -5.46
CA HIS A 107 16.69 12.77 -4.80
C HIS A 107 16.57 12.41 -3.32
N ILE A 108 16.92 11.17 -2.95
CA ILE A 108 16.63 10.61 -1.62
C ILE A 108 17.30 11.38 -0.47
N GLN A 109 18.51 11.89 -0.67
CA GLN A 109 19.21 12.69 0.34
C GLN A 109 18.45 13.99 0.65
N ALA A 110 18.09 14.76 -0.39
CA ALA A 110 17.34 16.01 -0.25
C ALA A 110 15.93 15.77 0.31
N ALA A 111 15.26 14.70 -0.11
CA ALA A 111 13.98 14.27 0.41
C ALA A 111 14.05 13.97 1.91
N CYS A 112 15.00 13.14 2.33
CA CYS A 112 15.17 12.79 3.74
C CYS A 112 15.53 14.03 4.58
N GLN A 113 16.40 14.91 4.08
CA GLN A 113 16.76 16.14 4.78
C GLN A 113 15.53 17.04 4.97
N ARG A 114 14.73 17.27 3.92
CA ARG A 114 13.51 18.07 4.01
C ARG A 114 12.51 17.50 5.03
N ILE A 115 12.35 16.18 5.07
CA ILE A 115 11.48 15.49 6.03
C ILE A 115 12.01 15.67 7.47
N GLU A 116 13.32 15.55 7.67
CA GLU A 116 13.97 15.73 8.97
C GLU A 116 13.90 17.19 9.45
N ASP A 117 14.11 18.16 8.56
CA ASP A 117 14.01 19.59 8.86
C ASP A 117 12.59 19.99 9.29
N ALA A 118 11.58 19.28 8.79
CA ALA A 118 10.19 19.44 9.22
C ALA A 118 9.88 18.79 10.59
N GLY A 119 10.86 18.11 11.20
CA GLY A 119 10.77 17.50 12.52
C GLY A 119 10.18 16.09 12.54
N TYR A 120 9.95 15.45 11.38
CA TYR A 120 9.45 14.09 11.34
C TYR A 120 10.51 13.08 11.75
N LYS A 121 10.08 12.07 12.52
CA LYS A 121 10.97 11.06 13.09
C LYS A 121 11.26 9.97 12.07
N PHE A 122 12.45 9.42 12.12
CA PHE A 122 12.83 8.25 11.34
C PHE A 122 12.97 7.02 12.24
N GLN A 123 12.45 5.89 11.77
CA GLN A 123 12.82 4.58 12.29
C GLN A 123 14.25 4.22 11.88
N LYS A 124 14.63 4.59 10.65
CA LYS A 124 15.97 4.41 10.11
C LYS A 124 16.27 5.58 9.19
N LYS A 125 17.29 6.36 9.51
CA LYS A 125 17.78 7.42 8.61
C LYS A 125 18.62 6.83 7.48
N LEU A 126 18.81 7.62 6.43
CA LEU A 126 19.80 7.33 5.39
C LEU A 126 21.23 7.28 5.98
N THR A 127 21.44 7.99 7.09
CA THR A 127 22.72 8.04 7.79
C THR A 127 23.05 6.77 8.59
N ASP A 128 22.05 5.91 8.82
CA ASP A 128 22.16 4.80 9.76
C ASP A 128 22.63 3.52 9.07
N GLY A 129 23.59 2.84 9.70
CA GLY A 129 24.16 1.58 9.21
C GLY A 129 24.94 1.74 7.90
N ARG A 130 25.09 0.64 7.17
CA ARG A 130 25.83 0.59 5.88
C ARG A 130 24.94 0.86 4.68
N MET A 131 23.64 0.57 4.76
CA MET A 131 22.70 0.73 3.65
C MET A 131 22.23 2.19 3.54
N ARG A 132 22.68 2.86 2.48
CA ARG A 132 22.45 4.29 2.20
C ARG A 132 21.42 4.56 1.10
N SER A 133 20.69 3.53 0.65
CA SER A 133 19.73 3.63 -0.44
C SER A 133 18.27 3.62 0.00
N ILE A 134 18.03 3.49 1.32
CA ILE A 134 16.70 3.36 1.92
C ILE A 134 16.68 4.07 3.27
N ALA A 135 15.58 4.78 3.54
CA ALA A 135 15.22 5.31 4.84
C ALA A 135 13.79 4.91 5.21
N PHE A 136 13.44 4.97 6.49
CA PHE A 136 12.07 4.75 6.99
C PHE A 136 11.68 5.93 7.88
N VAL A 137 10.78 6.78 7.39
CA VAL A 137 10.15 7.83 8.18
C VAL A 137 8.92 7.26 8.89
N LEU A 138 8.66 7.74 10.11
CA LEU A 138 7.47 7.39 10.88
C LEU A 138 6.36 8.41 10.59
N ASP A 139 5.18 7.92 10.24
CA ASP A 139 3.98 8.76 10.23
C ASP A 139 3.56 9.12 11.67
N PRO A 140 2.53 9.98 11.87
CA PRO A 140 2.11 10.41 13.20
C PRO A 140 1.67 9.28 14.13
N ASP A 141 1.21 8.16 13.57
CA ASP A 141 0.76 6.97 14.30
C ASP A 141 1.88 5.92 14.47
N GLY A 142 3.06 6.15 13.88
CA GLY A 142 4.23 5.29 13.97
C GLY A 142 4.29 4.19 12.90
N TYR A 143 3.42 4.22 11.89
CA TYR A 143 3.60 3.38 10.70
C TYR A 143 4.87 3.77 9.97
N TRP A 144 5.51 2.78 9.37
CA TRP A 144 6.72 3.00 8.60
C TRP A 144 6.36 3.40 7.18
N VAL A 145 6.95 4.50 6.72
CA VAL A 145 6.95 4.90 5.31
C VAL A 145 8.39 4.77 4.80
N GLU A 146 8.63 3.74 3.99
CA GLU A 146 9.90 3.55 3.31
C GLU A 146 10.09 4.67 2.28
N VAL A 147 11.32 5.17 2.17
CA VAL A 147 11.75 6.16 1.17
C VAL A 147 12.85 5.53 0.33
N ILE A 148 12.60 5.40 -0.98
CA ILE A 148 13.55 4.87 -1.96
C ILE A 148 13.83 5.90 -3.07
N GLY A 149 15.03 5.84 -3.67
CA GLY A 149 15.41 6.73 -4.76
C GLY A 149 14.92 6.23 -6.14
N GLN A 150 14.43 7.16 -6.96
CA GLN A 150 14.20 6.98 -8.40
C GLN A 150 15.50 7.09 -9.22
N ASN A 151 16.53 7.70 -8.62
CA ASN A 151 17.87 7.85 -9.16
C ASN A 151 18.92 7.26 -8.21
N PRO A 152 20.10 6.84 -8.71
CA PRO A 152 21.14 6.26 -7.86
C PRO A 152 21.62 7.25 -6.81
N VAL A 153 21.93 6.73 -5.64
CA VAL A 153 22.36 7.53 -4.47
C VAL A 153 23.62 8.33 -4.79
N ASP A 154 24.57 7.75 -5.52
CA ASP A 154 25.81 8.42 -5.95
C ASP A 154 25.56 9.55 -6.96
N LYS A 155 24.51 9.43 -7.79
CA LYS A 155 24.15 10.45 -8.79
C LYS A 155 23.41 11.64 -8.20
N THR A 156 22.86 11.46 -7.01
CA THR A 156 22.10 12.49 -6.30
C THR A 156 22.88 13.09 -5.14
N GLU A 157 24.14 12.68 -4.96
CA GLU A 157 25.05 13.24 -3.97
C GLU A 157 25.30 14.74 -4.24
N GLY A 158 25.13 15.56 -3.20
CA GLY A 158 25.28 17.01 -3.29
C GLY A 158 24.05 17.77 -3.81
N ILE A 159 23.02 17.09 -4.31
CA ILE A 159 21.74 17.74 -4.64
C ILE A 159 20.98 18.04 -3.34
N THR A 160 20.64 19.30 -3.11
CA THR A 160 20.02 19.78 -1.86
C THR A 160 18.52 20.03 -1.96
N THR A 161 17.94 19.87 -3.14
CA THR A 161 16.50 20.08 -3.39
C THR A 161 15.86 18.84 -4.00
N THR A 162 14.56 18.70 -3.76
CA THR A 162 13.74 17.58 -4.24
C THR A 162 12.41 18.12 -4.75
N ASP A 163 11.89 17.54 -5.82
CA ASP A 163 10.58 17.87 -6.37
C ASP A 163 9.54 16.85 -5.92
N VAL A 164 8.77 17.22 -4.89
CA VAL A 164 7.67 16.39 -4.35
C VAL A 164 6.60 16.07 -5.41
N GLY A 165 6.52 16.84 -6.50
CA GLY A 165 5.63 16.55 -7.61
C GLY A 165 6.02 15.32 -8.42
N THR A 166 7.26 14.82 -8.28
CA THR A 166 7.75 13.61 -8.96
C THR A 166 7.63 12.34 -8.13
N TYR A 167 7.24 12.47 -6.86
CA TYR A 167 7.15 11.34 -5.94
C TYR A 167 6.02 10.40 -6.35
N LYS A 168 6.15 9.14 -5.94
CA LYS A 168 5.18 8.08 -6.24
C LYS A 168 4.89 7.27 -4.99
N MET A 169 3.65 6.81 -4.82
CA MET A 169 3.30 5.83 -3.79
C MET A 169 3.62 4.46 -4.39
N ASN A 170 4.82 3.96 -4.10
CA ASN A 170 5.42 2.88 -4.85
C ASN A 170 4.82 1.54 -4.49
N HIS A 171 4.86 1.17 -3.21
CA HIS A 171 4.41 -0.13 -2.77
C HIS A 171 3.85 -0.15 -1.36
N THR A 172 3.15 -1.24 -1.06
CA THR A 172 2.66 -1.62 0.26
C THR A 172 3.23 -2.97 0.61
N MET A 173 3.88 -3.08 1.77
CA MET A 173 4.50 -4.31 2.23
C MET A 173 3.64 -5.00 3.27
N ILE A 174 3.37 -6.28 3.05
CA ILE A 174 2.81 -7.20 4.05
C ILE A 174 3.71 -8.41 4.21
N ARG A 175 3.78 -8.93 5.44
CA ARG A 175 4.46 -10.19 5.71
C ARG A 175 3.50 -11.36 5.48
N VAL A 176 3.99 -12.40 4.81
CA VAL A 176 3.22 -13.61 4.49
C VAL A 176 3.92 -14.85 5.02
N LYS A 177 3.12 -15.79 5.54
CA LYS A 177 3.64 -17.04 6.11
C LYS A 177 4.24 -17.94 5.04
N ASP A 178 3.54 -18.06 3.91
CA ASP A 178 3.88 -19.00 2.85
C ASP A 178 3.87 -18.27 1.51
N HIS A 179 5.08 -18.01 1.00
CA HIS A 179 5.25 -17.25 -0.23
C HIS A 179 4.68 -17.97 -1.45
N GLU A 180 4.74 -19.31 -1.53
CA GLU A 180 4.22 -20.05 -2.68
C GLU A 180 2.69 -19.92 -2.75
N LYS A 181 2.01 -20.10 -1.62
CA LYS A 181 0.55 -19.91 -1.54
C LYS A 181 0.15 -18.47 -1.83
N SER A 182 0.89 -17.50 -1.30
CA SER A 182 0.61 -16.08 -1.50
C SER A 182 0.81 -15.67 -2.94
N LEU A 183 1.94 -16.03 -3.55
CA LEU A 183 2.22 -15.78 -4.97
C LEU A 183 1.17 -16.41 -5.87
N LYS A 184 0.80 -17.67 -5.62
CA LYS A 184 -0.25 -18.35 -6.38
C LYS A 184 -1.58 -17.60 -6.24
N PHE A 185 -1.95 -17.21 -5.03
CA PHE A 185 -3.19 -16.49 -4.78
C PHE A 185 -3.24 -15.15 -5.53
N TYR A 186 -2.24 -14.28 -5.37
CA TYR A 186 -2.26 -12.97 -6.02
C TYR A 186 -2.16 -13.06 -7.55
N LYS A 187 -1.44 -14.04 -8.09
CA LYS A 187 -1.36 -14.27 -9.54
C LYS A 187 -2.65 -14.85 -10.11
N ASP A 188 -3.16 -15.92 -9.52
CA ASP A 188 -4.27 -16.68 -10.11
C ASP A 188 -5.63 -16.08 -9.76
N VAL A 189 -5.80 -15.57 -8.53
CA VAL A 189 -7.07 -14.97 -8.08
C VAL A 189 -7.15 -13.52 -8.54
N PHE A 190 -6.13 -12.71 -8.27
CA PHE A 190 -6.16 -11.28 -8.54
C PHE A 190 -5.51 -10.85 -9.86
N GLY A 191 -4.91 -11.76 -10.61
CA GLY A 191 -4.30 -11.46 -11.91
C GLY A 191 -3.01 -10.63 -11.83
N MET A 192 -2.40 -10.52 -10.64
CA MET A 192 -1.17 -9.75 -10.48
C MET A 192 0.01 -10.45 -11.15
N THR A 193 0.97 -9.66 -11.62
CA THR A 193 2.23 -10.15 -12.16
C THR A 193 3.37 -9.89 -11.18
N LEU A 194 4.25 -10.88 -11.01
CA LEU A 194 5.51 -10.72 -10.26
C LEU A 194 6.51 -9.91 -11.11
N PHE A 195 6.88 -8.73 -10.63
CA PHE A 195 7.85 -7.84 -11.30
C PHE A 195 9.28 -8.10 -10.86
N ARG A 196 9.48 -8.36 -9.57
CA ARG A 196 10.81 -8.44 -8.98
C ARG A 196 10.80 -9.38 -7.78
N THR A 197 11.84 -10.20 -7.69
CA THR A 197 12.21 -10.91 -6.47
C THR A 197 13.51 -10.31 -5.94
N SER A 198 13.60 -10.10 -4.63
CA SER A 198 14.84 -9.75 -3.93
C SER A 198 15.16 -10.85 -2.93
N GLU A 199 16.17 -11.65 -3.23
CA GLU A 199 16.60 -12.74 -2.36
C GLU A 199 17.62 -12.23 -1.34
N ASN A 200 17.39 -12.49 -0.05
CA ASN A 200 18.28 -12.07 1.03
C ASN A 200 18.61 -13.26 1.94
N ALA A 201 19.25 -14.29 1.36
CA ALA A 201 19.52 -15.56 2.04
C ALA A 201 20.30 -15.39 3.36
N ASP A 202 21.29 -14.51 3.40
CA ASP A 202 22.09 -14.23 4.61
C ASP A 202 21.23 -13.63 5.74
N ALA A 203 20.22 -12.84 5.38
CA ALA A 203 19.28 -12.23 6.31
C ALA A 203 18.01 -13.10 6.55
N LYS A 204 17.92 -14.26 5.90
CA LYS A 204 16.83 -15.25 6.03
C LYS A 204 15.44 -14.74 5.66
N PHE A 205 15.33 -13.89 4.64
CA PHE A 205 14.05 -13.49 4.07
C PHE A 205 14.15 -13.23 2.57
N ASN A 206 13.01 -13.31 1.86
CA ASN A 206 12.87 -12.86 0.47
C ASN A 206 11.73 -11.86 0.35
N LEU A 207 11.85 -10.99 -0.65
CA LEU A 207 10.84 -9.99 -1.00
C LEU A 207 10.31 -10.27 -2.41
N TYR A 208 9.00 -10.18 -2.60
CA TYR A 208 8.34 -10.38 -3.89
C TYR A 208 7.44 -9.20 -4.21
N PHE A 209 7.68 -8.53 -5.34
CA PHE A 209 6.96 -7.34 -5.75
C PHE A 209 5.98 -7.67 -6.86
N LEU A 210 4.68 -7.57 -6.58
CA LEU A 210 3.58 -7.85 -7.50
C LEU A 210 2.78 -6.59 -7.82
N GLY A 211 2.10 -6.58 -8.96
CA GLY A 211 1.15 -5.53 -9.31
C GLY A 211 0.56 -5.77 -10.70
N TYR A 212 0.03 -4.73 -11.33
CA TYR A 212 -0.53 -4.82 -12.67
C TYR A 212 0.44 -4.21 -13.70
N PRO A 213 0.76 -4.91 -14.81
CA PRO A 213 1.65 -4.37 -15.85
C PRO A 213 1.16 -3.05 -16.42
N GLY A 214 -0.15 -2.91 -16.61
CA GLY A 214 -0.76 -1.79 -17.31
C GLY A 214 -0.12 -1.55 -18.68
N GLU A 215 -0.22 -0.32 -19.19
CA GLU A 215 0.45 0.08 -20.43
C GLU A 215 1.98 0.08 -20.32
N LYS A 216 2.52 0.26 -19.11
CA LYS A 216 3.97 0.26 -18.85
C LYS A 216 4.60 -1.14 -18.99
N GLY A 217 3.81 -2.20 -19.12
CA GLY A 217 4.29 -3.57 -19.24
C GLY A 217 5.15 -3.99 -18.04
N ILE A 218 6.12 -4.88 -18.26
CA ILE A 218 7.09 -5.33 -17.25
C ILE A 218 8.48 -4.94 -17.76
N SER A 219 9.30 -4.30 -16.91
CA SER A 219 10.70 -4.02 -17.23
C SER A 219 11.60 -4.68 -16.21
N THR A 220 12.59 -5.44 -16.71
CA THR A 220 13.71 -5.94 -15.90
C THR A 220 14.89 -4.96 -15.93
N ALA A 221 14.91 -4.02 -16.87
CA ALA A 221 15.90 -2.97 -16.95
C ALA A 221 15.55 -1.82 -16.02
N SER A 222 16.53 -1.34 -15.25
CA SER A 222 16.42 -0.08 -14.53
C SER A 222 16.97 1.04 -15.40
N ALA A 223 16.08 1.89 -15.93
CA ALA A 223 16.47 3.01 -16.78
C ALA A 223 17.45 3.97 -16.09
N ASN A 224 17.37 4.06 -14.76
CA ASN A 224 18.19 4.95 -13.95
C ASN A 224 19.23 4.21 -13.10
N GLY A 225 19.37 2.89 -13.20
CA GLY A 225 20.34 2.12 -12.39
C GLY A 225 19.96 1.88 -10.91
N VAL A 226 18.71 2.17 -10.52
CA VAL A 226 18.11 1.82 -9.22
C VAL A 226 17.26 0.55 -9.29
N ASN A 227 16.42 0.25 -8.29
CA ASN A 227 15.40 -0.80 -8.39
C ASN A 227 14.51 -0.57 -9.64
N PRO A 228 14.34 -1.56 -10.55
CA PRO A 228 13.54 -1.42 -11.79
C PRO A 228 12.06 -1.09 -11.56
N THR A 229 11.58 -1.22 -10.32
CA THR A 229 10.21 -0.90 -9.92
C THR A 229 10.04 0.47 -9.27
N ALA A 230 11.11 1.26 -9.08
CA ALA A 230 11.05 2.57 -8.40
C ALA A 230 10.12 3.59 -9.11
N GLU A 231 9.92 3.45 -10.41
CA GLU A 231 9.05 4.33 -11.23
C GLU A 231 7.58 3.90 -11.27
N ARG A 232 7.20 2.88 -10.50
CA ARG A 232 5.82 2.39 -10.42
C ARG A 232 5.05 3.00 -9.26
N GLU A 233 3.73 2.93 -9.38
CA GLU A 233 2.77 3.15 -8.30
C GLU A 233 2.02 1.83 -8.04
N GLY A 234 1.51 1.64 -6.83
CA GLY A 234 0.59 0.53 -6.53
C GLY A 234 1.20 -0.86 -6.71
N LEU A 235 2.31 -1.14 -6.04
CA LEU A 235 2.83 -2.51 -5.93
C LEU A 235 2.50 -3.13 -4.57
N LEU A 236 2.31 -4.44 -4.57
CA LEU A 236 2.28 -5.27 -3.37
C LEU A 236 3.65 -5.89 -3.17
N GLU A 237 4.30 -5.59 -2.05
CA GLU A 237 5.49 -6.28 -1.59
C GLU A 237 5.11 -7.36 -0.57
N LEU A 238 5.45 -8.61 -0.88
CA LEU A 238 5.34 -9.72 0.06
C LEU A 238 6.69 -9.99 0.69
N THR A 239 6.78 -9.92 2.02
CA THR A 239 7.95 -10.35 2.77
C THR A 239 7.72 -11.72 3.36
N TRP A 240 8.55 -12.68 2.96
CA TRP A 240 8.55 -14.02 3.52
C TRP A 240 9.83 -14.25 4.33
N ASN A 241 9.66 -14.53 5.62
CA ASN A 241 10.74 -14.89 6.53
C ASN A 241 10.89 -16.42 6.54
N TYR A 242 12.12 -16.91 6.38
CA TYR A 242 12.36 -18.34 6.16
C TYR A 242 11.86 -19.21 7.31
N GLY A 243 11.17 -20.30 6.97
CA GLY A 243 10.69 -21.30 7.91
C GLY A 243 9.31 -20.99 8.50
N THR A 244 8.76 -19.78 8.28
CA THR A 244 7.41 -19.45 8.74
C THR A 244 6.33 -20.34 8.11
N GLU A 245 6.56 -20.81 6.88
CA GLU A 245 5.69 -21.74 6.14
C GLU A 245 5.65 -23.14 6.76
N LYS A 246 6.67 -23.51 7.54
CA LYS A 246 6.84 -24.85 8.16
C LYS A 246 6.24 -24.93 9.56
N ASP A 247 6.01 -23.79 10.22
CA ASP A 247 5.40 -23.76 11.54
C ASP A 247 3.87 -23.70 11.41
N ALA A 248 3.20 -24.77 11.79
CA ALA A 248 1.75 -24.88 11.75
C ALA A 248 1.04 -23.81 12.62
N ASN A 249 1.66 -23.39 13.72
CA ASN A 249 1.09 -22.43 14.67
C ASN A 249 1.43 -20.98 14.36
N PHE A 250 2.43 -20.75 13.49
CA PHE A 250 2.82 -19.40 13.10
C PHE A 250 1.71 -18.71 12.29
N LYS A 251 1.46 -17.44 12.59
CA LYS A 251 0.58 -16.55 11.84
C LYS A 251 1.06 -15.10 11.97
N TYR A 252 0.86 -14.31 10.93
CA TYR A 252 0.94 -12.87 11.03
C TYR A 252 -0.40 -12.28 11.50
N HIS A 253 -0.34 -11.10 12.09
CA HIS A 253 -1.51 -10.32 12.47
C HIS A 253 -2.08 -9.62 11.23
N ASN A 254 -3.38 -9.80 10.97
CA ASN A 254 -4.05 -9.26 9.78
C ASN A 254 -4.32 -7.74 9.84
N GLY A 255 -4.14 -7.12 11.01
CA GLY A 255 -4.38 -5.69 11.27
C GLY A 255 -5.83 -5.32 11.65
N ASN A 256 -6.80 -6.20 11.41
CA ASN A 256 -8.22 -6.00 11.76
C ASN A 256 -8.63 -6.66 13.09
N ASP A 257 -7.93 -7.70 13.51
CA ASP A 257 -8.05 -8.23 14.87
C ASP A 257 -7.49 -7.23 15.89
N GLN A 258 -7.86 -7.38 17.17
CA GLN A 258 -7.34 -6.48 18.21
C GLN A 258 -5.91 -6.85 18.60
N PRO A 259 -4.99 -5.87 18.75
CA PRO A 259 -5.17 -4.43 18.50
C PRO A 259 -5.15 -4.08 17.00
N GLN A 260 -6.03 -3.17 16.60
CA GLN A 260 -6.23 -2.81 15.19
C GLN A 260 -5.19 -1.82 14.67
N GLY A 261 -4.93 -1.85 13.36
CA GLY A 261 -4.13 -0.86 12.65
C GLY A 261 -4.39 -0.92 11.16
N PHE A 262 -3.54 -1.60 10.40
CA PHE A 262 -3.74 -1.90 8.98
C PHE A 262 -5.14 -2.49 8.71
N GLY A 263 -5.83 -1.99 7.69
CA GLY A 263 -7.18 -2.44 7.34
C GLY A 263 -7.15 -3.43 6.19
N HIS A 264 -6.77 -2.98 5.00
CA HIS A 264 -6.84 -3.78 3.79
C HIS A 264 -5.94 -3.20 2.71
N ILE A 265 -5.65 -4.03 1.70
CA ILE A 265 -5.32 -3.52 0.36
C ILE A 265 -6.59 -3.48 -0.48
N CYS A 266 -6.61 -2.69 -1.54
CA CYS A 266 -7.74 -2.63 -2.46
C CYS A 266 -7.32 -2.87 -3.90
N VAL A 267 -8.15 -3.62 -4.63
CA VAL A 267 -8.07 -3.76 -6.07
C VAL A 267 -9.32 -3.16 -6.71
N SER A 268 -9.15 -2.18 -7.59
CA SER A 268 -10.25 -1.69 -8.42
C SER A 268 -10.35 -2.52 -9.71
N VAL A 269 -11.57 -2.87 -10.11
CA VAL A 269 -11.85 -3.80 -11.23
C VAL A 269 -12.72 -3.16 -12.31
N ASP A 270 -12.72 -3.70 -13.53
CA ASP A 270 -13.56 -3.25 -14.65
C ASP A 270 -15.06 -3.46 -14.44
N ASP A 271 -15.44 -4.61 -13.89
CA ASP A 271 -16.83 -4.97 -13.62
C ASP A 271 -16.91 -5.76 -12.31
N LEU A 272 -17.37 -5.07 -11.26
CA LEU A 272 -17.39 -5.64 -9.91
C LEU A 272 -18.24 -6.91 -9.77
N ASP A 273 -19.35 -7.03 -10.50
CA ASP A 273 -20.19 -8.24 -10.43
C ASP A 273 -19.51 -9.41 -11.16
N ALA A 274 -18.89 -9.15 -12.32
CA ALA A 274 -18.14 -10.16 -13.07
C ALA A 274 -16.89 -10.64 -12.31
N ALA A 275 -16.17 -9.71 -11.67
CA ALA A 275 -15.05 -9.99 -10.78
C ALA A 275 -15.48 -10.88 -9.61
N CYS A 276 -16.55 -10.50 -8.90
CA CYS A 276 -17.06 -11.28 -7.79
C CYS A 276 -17.55 -12.67 -8.21
N LYS A 277 -18.20 -12.79 -9.38
CA LYS A 277 -18.55 -14.11 -9.93
C LYS A 277 -17.29 -14.96 -10.17
N ARG A 278 -16.24 -14.39 -10.76
CA ARG A 278 -14.99 -15.11 -10.99
C ARG A 278 -14.36 -15.57 -9.67
N PHE A 279 -14.39 -14.74 -8.64
CA PHE A 279 -13.90 -15.11 -7.31
C PHE A 279 -14.73 -16.25 -6.68
N GLU A 280 -16.05 -16.27 -6.89
CA GLU A 280 -16.90 -17.38 -6.47
C GLU A 280 -16.52 -18.68 -7.19
N ASP A 281 -16.33 -18.64 -8.51
CA ASP A 281 -15.95 -19.79 -9.32
C ASP A 281 -14.55 -20.34 -8.93
N LEU A 282 -13.67 -19.48 -8.38
CA LEU A 282 -12.35 -19.85 -7.85
C LEU A 282 -12.38 -20.32 -6.38
N GLY A 283 -13.52 -20.26 -5.70
CA GLY A 283 -13.67 -20.70 -4.32
C GLY A 283 -12.86 -19.89 -3.32
N VAL A 284 -12.78 -18.56 -3.51
CA VAL A 284 -12.05 -17.69 -2.57
C VAL A 284 -12.68 -17.70 -1.17
N ASN A 285 -11.89 -17.37 -0.15
CA ASN A 285 -12.41 -17.14 1.19
C ASN A 285 -13.00 -15.73 1.28
N TRP A 286 -14.30 -15.62 1.52
CA TRP A 286 -15.00 -14.34 1.56
C TRP A 286 -15.05 -13.75 2.96
N LYS A 287 -14.66 -12.48 3.07
CA LYS A 287 -14.96 -11.68 4.27
C LYS A 287 -16.32 -10.99 4.16
N LYS A 288 -16.65 -10.49 2.97
CA LYS A 288 -17.92 -9.82 2.67
C LYS A 288 -18.24 -9.95 1.19
N ARG A 289 -19.45 -10.39 0.87
CA ARG A 289 -19.98 -10.45 -0.50
C ARG A 289 -20.72 -9.18 -0.86
N LEU A 290 -20.98 -8.97 -2.15
CA LEU A 290 -21.90 -7.92 -2.59
C LEU A 290 -23.31 -8.19 -2.04
N THR A 291 -23.74 -9.44 -1.91
CA THR A 291 -25.05 -9.82 -1.36
C THR A 291 -25.18 -9.59 0.15
N ASP A 292 -24.08 -9.35 0.86
CA ASP A 292 -24.07 -9.20 2.31
C ASP A 292 -24.29 -7.74 2.72
N GLY A 293 -24.99 -7.54 3.84
CA GLY A 293 -25.22 -6.21 4.42
C GLY A 293 -25.96 -5.23 3.49
N ARG A 294 -25.97 -3.94 3.84
CA ARG A 294 -26.62 -2.88 3.05
C ARG A 294 -25.73 -2.33 1.93
N MET A 295 -24.42 -2.36 2.11
CA MET A 295 -23.43 -1.83 1.15
C MET A 295 -23.19 -2.82 0.00
N LYS A 296 -23.60 -2.46 -1.22
CA LYS A 296 -23.59 -3.31 -2.43
C LYS A 296 -22.52 -2.94 -3.47
N ASN A 297 -21.70 -1.94 -3.16
CA ASN A 297 -20.64 -1.39 -4.01
C ASN A 297 -19.23 -1.86 -3.64
N VAL A 298 -19.10 -2.71 -2.61
CA VAL A 298 -17.82 -3.21 -2.11
C VAL A 298 -17.92 -4.68 -1.73
N ALA A 299 -16.90 -5.45 -2.06
CA ALA A 299 -16.69 -6.80 -1.56
C ALA A 299 -15.32 -6.93 -0.89
N PHE A 300 -15.16 -7.92 -0.01
CA PHE A 300 -13.89 -8.23 0.64
C PHE A 300 -13.57 -9.71 0.54
N VAL A 301 -12.36 -10.01 0.05
CA VAL A 301 -11.77 -11.35 -0.03
C VAL A 301 -10.66 -11.46 1.02
N LEU A 302 -10.48 -12.64 1.62
CA LEU A 302 -9.35 -12.95 2.48
C LEU A 302 -8.25 -13.64 1.69
N ASP A 303 -7.02 -13.17 1.86
CA ASP A 303 -5.83 -13.86 1.36
C ASP A 303 -5.46 -15.08 2.23
N PRO A 304 -4.41 -15.85 1.88
CA PRO A 304 -3.98 -17.02 2.66
C PRO A 304 -3.59 -16.73 4.11
N ASP A 305 -3.20 -15.50 4.43
CA ASP A 305 -2.80 -15.03 5.76
C ASP A 305 -3.94 -14.26 6.47
N ASN A 306 -5.14 -14.20 5.87
CA ASN A 306 -6.34 -13.49 6.31
C ASN A 306 -6.23 -11.95 6.30
N TYR A 307 -5.34 -11.37 5.51
CA TYR A 307 -5.44 -9.97 5.15
C TYR A 307 -6.69 -9.74 4.30
N TRP A 308 -7.33 -8.59 4.51
CA TRP A 308 -8.53 -8.23 3.76
C TRP A 308 -8.12 -7.56 2.46
N ILE A 309 -8.79 -7.93 1.39
CA ILE A 309 -8.63 -7.34 0.06
C ILE A 309 -9.98 -6.78 -0.34
N GLU A 310 -10.08 -5.45 -0.31
CA GLU A 310 -11.23 -4.73 -0.82
C GLU A 310 -11.27 -4.81 -2.35
N VAL A 311 -12.47 -4.97 -2.89
CA VAL A 311 -12.72 -4.96 -4.32
C VAL A 311 -13.78 -3.93 -4.62
N ILE A 312 -13.40 -2.93 -5.42
CA ILE A 312 -14.27 -1.81 -5.81
C ILE A 312 -14.39 -1.70 -7.32
N GLN A 313 -15.46 -1.07 -7.77
CA GLN A 313 -15.63 -0.72 -9.17
C GLN A 313 -14.68 0.41 -9.56
N ASN A 314 -13.96 0.25 -10.68
CA ASN A 314 -13.35 1.40 -11.36
C ASN A 314 -14.45 2.19 -12.10
N GLU A 315 -14.84 3.32 -11.52
CA GLU A 315 -15.95 4.16 -12.00
C GLU A 315 -15.70 4.82 -13.37
N LYS A 316 -14.45 4.86 -13.86
CA LYS A 316 -14.16 5.32 -15.23
C LYS A 316 -14.55 4.29 -16.29
N LEU A 317 -14.42 2.99 -15.96
CA LEU A 317 -14.71 1.90 -16.89
C LEU A 317 -16.20 1.56 -16.89
N LYS A 318 -16.81 1.54 -15.71
CA LYS A 318 -18.24 1.28 -15.54
C LYS A 318 -18.72 2.00 -14.29
N ASN A 319 -19.71 2.88 -14.45
CA ASN A 319 -20.31 3.58 -13.32
C ASN A 319 -21.20 2.61 -12.52
N ARG A 320 -20.99 2.56 -11.20
CA ARG A 320 -21.78 1.74 -10.26
C ARG A 320 -22.23 2.54 -9.05
N ALA A 321 -21.32 3.30 -8.45
CA ALA A 321 -21.57 3.97 -7.19
C ALA A 321 -21.27 5.47 -7.28
N ASN A 322 -22.19 6.26 -6.71
CA ASN A 322 -21.95 7.67 -6.42
C ASN A 322 -21.35 7.74 -5.02
N TRP A 323 -20.05 7.46 -4.94
CA TRP A 323 -19.24 7.55 -3.72
C TRP A 323 -19.28 8.92 -3.08
#